data_AF-A0A7K4CVC7-F1
#
_entry.id   AF-A0A7K4CVC7-F1
#
_cell.length_a   1.000
_cell.length_b   1.000
_cell.length_c   1.000
_cell.angle_alpha   90.00
_cell.angle_beta   90.00
_cell.angle_gamma   90.00
#
_symmetry.space_group_name_H-M   'P 1'
#
loop_
_entity.id
_entity.type
_entity.pdbx_description
1 polymer ?
#
loop_
_entity_poly.entity_id
_entity_poly.type
_entity_poly.pdbx_seq_one_letter_code
_entity_poly.pdbx_strand_id
1 'polypeptide(L)'
;MDGAHKGNGIDGTRKSQAIIDTPFTAEKARALRAGDVVFLSGTIVTARDATHERLLDATVKIPDLLAKALGHKVLYHCGPVAKKNPDGTWDIKAAGPTTSARMSVVENDVMKRHDVHAIIGKAGMHGVDWHGLGGCYLAFVGGAALLARQAIKRIVDVAWIDLGIPEAAWILEVERFGPLIVAQDAHGGDLYRDVVERARKRNK
;
A
#
# COMPACT_ATOMS: atom_id res chain seq x y z
N MET A 1 -27.29 18.72 39.71
CA MET A 1 -26.97 19.99 39.03
C MET A 1 -25.46 20.00 38.89
N ASP A 2 -24.97 19.32 37.85
CA ASP A 2 -24.53 19.95 36.59
C ASP A 2 -23.18 20.66 36.80
N GLY A 3 -22.12 20.45 36.04
CA GLY A 3 -21.92 19.73 34.80
C GLY A 3 -20.53 20.14 34.28
N ALA A 4 -19.83 19.18 33.69
CA ALA A 4 -18.79 19.26 32.66
C ALA A 4 -18.01 20.58 32.42
N HIS A 5 -16.67 20.49 32.40
CA HIS A 5 -15.99 20.48 31.10
C HIS A 5 -14.60 19.81 31.14
N LYS A 6 -14.53 18.71 30.39
CA LYS A 6 -13.33 17.96 30.02
C LYS A 6 -12.43 18.82 29.12
N GLY A 7 -11.19 19.07 29.54
CA GLY A 7 -10.09 19.37 28.62
C GLY A 7 -9.58 18.04 28.05
N ASN A 8 -9.87 17.78 26.78
CA ASN A 8 -9.30 16.65 26.03
C ASN A 8 -7.79 16.87 25.90
N GLY A 9 -7.02 16.21 26.76
CA GLY A 9 -5.60 15.98 26.52
C GLY A 9 -5.43 15.20 25.23
N ILE A 10 -4.61 15.73 24.32
CA ILE A 10 -4.12 14.99 23.17
C ILE A 10 -3.14 13.98 23.74
N ASP A 11 -3.62 12.78 24.02
CA ASP A 11 -2.79 11.68 24.53
C ASP A 11 -1.82 11.23 23.42
N GLY A 12 -0.59 11.73 23.48
CA GLY A 12 0.48 11.51 22.51
C GLY A 12 1.19 10.15 22.63
N THR A 13 0.54 9.11 23.17
CA THR A 13 1.23 7.90 23.64
C THR A 13 1.00 6.61 22.84
N ARG A 14 0.34 6.63 21.68
CA ARG A 14 0.34 5.45 20.79
C ARG A 14 0.89 5.77 19.41
N LYS A 15 2.21 5.57 19.26
CA LYS A 15 2.85 5.34 17.96
C LYS A 15 3.48 3.96 18.00
N SER A 16 2.68 2.91 17.85
CA SER A 16 3.21 1.55 17.73
C SER A 16 4.02 1.46 16.45
N GLN A 17 5.35 1.38 16.56
CA GLN A 17 6.24 0.98 15.47
C GLN A 17 6.13 -0.54 15.26
N ALA A 18 4.94 -1.01 14.90
CA ALA A 18 4.67 -2.43 14.73
C ALA A 18 5.25 -2.91 13.39
N ILE A 19 6.02 -3.99 13.42
CA ILE A 19 6.33 -4.79 12.24
C ILE A 19 5.15 -5.74 12.03
N ILE A 20 4.57 -5.73 10.84
CA ILE A 20 3.45 -6.57 10.46
C ILE A 20 3.91 -7.51 9.36
N ASP A 21 3.85 -8.81 9.64
CA ASP A 21 4.20 -9.83 8.64
C ASP A 21 3.07 -10.05 7.64
N THR A 22 3.40 -10.42 6.41
CA THR A 22 2.39 -10.90 5.44
C THR A 22 2.11 -12.41 5.61
N PRO A 23 0.89 -12.91 5.33
CA PRO A 23 -0.25 -12.21 4.71
C PRO A 23 -0.86 -11.10 5.57
N PHE A 24 -1.18 -9.97 4.93
CA PHE A 24 -1.82 -8.83 5.57
C PHE A 24 -3.33 -9.01 5.56
N THR A 25 -3.87 -9.67 6.59
CA THR A 25 -5.29 -10.04 6.66
C THR A 25 -6.19 -8.83 6.94
N ALA A 26 -7.50 -8.97 6.67
CA ALA A 26 -8.49 -7.96 7.03
C ALA A 26 -8.50 -7.66 8.55
N GLU A 27 -8.23 -8.65 9.39
CA GLU A 27 -8.09 -8.47 10.83
C GLU A 27 -6.94 -7.52 11.17
N LYS A 28 -5.76 -7.72 10.54
CA LYS A 28 -4.61 -6.82 10.70
C LYS A 28 -4.94 -5.41 10.23
N ALA A 29 -5.64 -5.26 9.10
CA ALA A 29 -6.09 -3.95 8.62
C ALA A 29 -7.04 -3.25 9.63
N ARG A 30 -8.02 -3.98 10.18
CA ARG A 30 -9.00 -3.45 11.14
C ARG A 30 -8.39 -3.14 12.51
N ALA A 31 -7.26 -3.76 12.87
CA ALA A 31 -6.54 -3.43 14.10
C ALA A 31 -5.87 -2.04 14.04
N LEU A 32 -5.62 -1.51 12.85
CA LEU A 32 -4.92 -0.23 12.64
C LEU A 32 -5.87 0.97 12.69
N ARG A 33 -5.29 2.14 12.95
CA ARG A 33 -5.94 3.46 12.87
C ARG A 33 -5.11 4.44 12.06
N ALA A 34 -5.80 5.37 11.42
CA ALA A 34 -5.17 6.47 10.70
C ALA A 34 -4.22 7.24 11.63
N GLY A 35 -2.96 7.41 11.20
CA GLY A 35 -1.88 8.00 11.98
C GLY A 35 -0.88 6.99 12.57
N ASP A 36 -1.22 5.69 12.60
CA ASP A 36 -0.28 4.64 12.99
C ASP A 36 0.92 4.59 12.03
N VAL A 37 2.09 4.22 12.54
CA VAL A 37 3.32 4.05 11.75
C VAL A 37 3.76 2.60 11.80
N VAL A 38 3.66 1.90 10.68
CA VAL A 38 3.95 0.47 10.60
C VAL A 38 5.13 0.19 9.67
N PHE A 39 5.68 -1.01 9.81
CA PHE A 39 6.64 -1.60 8.88
C PHE A 39 6.10 -2.94 8.41
N LEU A 40 6.42 -3.35 7.19
CA LEU A 40 6.01 -4.66 6.64
C LEU A 40 7.21 -5.59 6.44
N SER A 41 7.02 -6.87 6.73
CA SER A 41 7.96 -7.93 6.40
C SER A 41 7.24 -9.07 5.68
N GLY A 42 7.89 -9.69 4.70
CA GLY A 42 7.31 -10.75 3.86
C GLY A 42 7.20 -10.35 2.40
N THR A 43 6.22 -10.91 1.68
CA THR A 43 6.06 -10.65 0.23
C THR A 43 5.09 -9.49 -0.04
N ILE A 44 5.47 -8.61 -0.97
CA ILE A 44 4.59 -7.58 -1.56
C ILE A 44 4.65 -7.67 -3.09
N VAL A 45 3.59 -7.25 -3.77
CA VAL A 45 3.53 -7.22 -5.24
C VAL A 45 3.42 -5.79 -5.72
N THR A 46 4.29 -5.36 -6.64
CA THR A 46 4.08 -4.06 -7.27
C THR A 46 2.94 -4.14 -8.28
N ALA A 47 2.06 -3.16 -8.28
CA ALA A 47 0.99 -3.05 -9.26
C ALA A 47 0.68 -1.58 -9.49
N ARG A 48 0.49 -1.19 -10.75
CA ARG A 48 -0.01 0.13 -11.11
C ARG A 48 -0.94 -0.01 -12.32
N ASP A 49 -1.16 1.06 -13.06
CA ASP A 49 -2.18 1.22 -14.09
C ASP A 49 -2.41 -0.07 -14.94
N ALA A 50 -1.42 -0.55 -15.70
CA ALA A 50 -1.63 -1.69 -16.60
C ALA A 50 -1.74 -3.05 -15.89
N THR A 51 -1.07 -3.22 -14.75
CA THR A 51 -1.21 -4.43 -13.93
C THR A 51 -2.62 -4.50 -13.29
N HIS A 52 -3.22 -3.37 -12.88
CA HIS A 52 -4.59 -3.36 -12.35
C HIS A 52 -5.60 -3.75 -13.44
N GLU A 53 -5.46 -3.18 -14.64
CA GLU A 53 -6.29 -3.56 -15.79
C GLU A 53 -6.19 -5.07 -16.07
N ARG A 54 -4.96 -5.60 -16.11
CA ARG A 54 -4.72 -7.03 -16.38
C ARG A 54 -5.20 -7.95 -15.25
N LEU A 55 -5.17 -7.51 -14.00
CA LEU A 55 -5.75 -8.24 -12.86
C LEU A 55 -7.27 -8.34 -12.93
N LEU A 56 -7.93 -7.39 -13.61
CA LEU A 56 -9.39 -7.38 -13.81
C LEU A 56 -9.83 -8.06 -15.11
N ASP A 57 -8.92 -8.30 -16.04
CA ASP A 57 -9.22 -9.09 -17.23
C ASP A 57 -9.52 -10.55 -16.85
N ALA A 58 -10.74 -11.03 -17.14
CA ALA A 58 -11.15 -12.41 -16.88
C ALA A 58 -10.58 -13.42 -17.89
N THR A 59 -10.07 -12.95 -19.03
CA THR A 59 -9.48 -13.78 -20.09
C THR A 59 -8.00 -14.06 -19.86
N VAL A 60 -7.34 -13.26 -19.02
CA VAL A 60 -5.91 -13.41 -18.71
C VAL A 60 -5.71 -14.39 -17.56
N LYS A 61 -4.94 -15.45 -17.82
CA LYS A 61 -4.47 -16.35 -16.76
C LYS A 61 -3.38 -15.66 -15.94
N ILE A 62 -3.60 -15.57 -14.63
CA ILE A 62 -2.58 -15.09 -13.68
C ILE A 62 -1.49 -16.15 -13.54
N PRO A 63 -0.20 -15.81 -13.72
CA PRO A 63 0.91 -16.74 -13.48
C PRO A 63 0.89 -17.28 -12.04
N ASP A 64 1.22 -18.56 -11.85
CA ASP A 64 1.09 -19.25 -10.56
C ASP A 64 1.88 -18.56 -9.43
N LEU A 65 3.09 -18.05 -9.74
CA LEU A 65 3.90 -17.30 -8.77
C LEU A 65 3.24 -15.96 -8.38
N LEU A 66 2.62 -15.26 -9.33
CA LEU A 66 1.86 -14.04 -9.04
C LEU A 66 0.62 -14.35 -8.23
N ALA A 67 -0.13 -15.41 -8.55
CA ALA A 67 -1.29 -15.83 -7.77
C ALA A 67 -0.92 -16.16 -6.33
N LYS A 68 0.18 -16.88 -6.11
CA LYS A 68 0.72 -17.14 -4.77
C LYS A 68 1.14 -15.86 -4.05
N ALA A 69 1.79 -14.94 -4.76
CA ALA A 69 2.23 -13.66 -4.20
C ALA A 69 1.06 -12.75 -3.81
N LEU A 70 -0.01 -12.70 -4.60
CA LEU A 70 -1.25 -11.99 -4.27
C LEU A 70 -1.90 -12.52 -2.98
N GLY A 71 -1.71 -13.80 -2.66
CA GLY A 71 -2.11 -14.40 -1.37
C GLY A 71 -1.47 -13.76 -0.13
N HIS A 72 -0.44 -12.91 -0.29
CA HIS A 72 0.10 -12.08 0.80
C HIS A 72 -0.70 -10.80 1.04
N LYS A 73 -1.66 -10.47 0.15
CA LYS A 73 -2.70 -9.46 0.32
C LYS A 73 -2.22 -8.01 0.41
N VAL A 74 -1.06 -7.73 -0.21
CA VAL A 74 -0.44 -6.41 -0.26
C VAL A 74 -0.08 -6.04 -1.69
N LEU A 75 -0.64 -4.93 -2.17
CA LEU A 75 -0.21 -4.28 -3.41
C LEU A 75 0.61 -3.03 -3.11
N TYR A 76 1.68 -2.84 -3.88
CA TYR A 76 2.53 -1.66 -3.82
C TYR A 76 2.43 -0.88 -5.13
N HIS A 77 1.82 0.29 -5.07
CA HIS A 77 1.75 1.24 -6.17
C HIS A 77 3.13 1.81 -6.45
N CYS A 78 3.88 1.12 -7.30
CA CYS A 78 5.26 1.40 -7.62
C CYS A 78 5.55 0.99 -9.06
N GLY A 79 6.22 1.87 -9.80
CA GLY A 79 6.91 1.49 -11.04
C GLY A 79 8.41 1.51 -10.77
N PRO A 80 9.03 0.37 -10.44
CA PRO A 80 10.44 0.36 -10.10
C PRO A 80 11.30 0.70 -11.31
N VAL A 81 12.42 1.37 -11.05
CA VAL A 81 13.52 1.44 -12.02
C VAL A 81 14.32 0.18 -11.83
N ALA A 82 14.37 -0.70 -12.84
CA ALA A 82 15.11 -1.95 -12.77
C ALA A 82 15.95 -2.19 -14.03
N LYS A 83 17.01 -2.98 -13.88
CA LYS A 83 17.89 -3.40 -14.96
C LYS A 83 18.04 -4.92 -14.94
N LYS A 84 17.99 -5.53 -16.12
CA LYS A 84 18.30 -6.95 -16.28
C LYS A 84 19.82 -7.13 -16.36
N ASN A 85 20.34 -8.04 -15.57
CA ASN A 85 21.75 -8.42 -15.55
C ASN A 85 22.06 -9.42 -16.69
N PRO A 86 23.34 -9.56 -17.09
CA PRO A 86 23.73 -10.53 -18.13
C PRO A 86 23.39 -11.98 -17.80
N ASP A 87 23.36 -12.34 -16.51
CA ASP A 87 22.97 -13.67 -16.01
C ASP A 87 21.45 -13.90 -16.00
N GLY A 88 20.67 -12.93 -16.46
CA GLY A 88 19.21 -12.99 -16.51
C GLY A 88 18.49 -12.54 -15.24
N THR A 89 19.22 -12.29 -14.15
CA THR A 89 18.66 -11.76 -12.90
C THR A 89 18.29 -10.27 -13.04
N TRP A 90 17.56 -9.73 -12.07
CA TRP A 90 17.15 -8.33 -12.05
C TRP A 90 17.79 -7.58 -10.88
N ASP A 91 18.06 -6.30 -11.11
CA ASP A 91 18.42 -5.37 -10.05
C ASP A 91 17.51 -4.14 -10.11
N ILE A 92 16.77 -3.91 -9.04
CA ILE A 92 15.98 -2.70 -8.86
C ILE A 92 16.94 -1.58 -8.43
N LYS A 93 16.96 -0.44 -9.10
CA LYS A 93 17.76 0.72 -8.69
C LYS A 93 16.98 1.67 -7.78
N ALA A 94 15.66 1.76 -7.98
CA ALA A 94 14.77 2.56 -7.15
C ALA A 94 13.37 1.94 -7.17
N ALA A 95 12.69 1.98 -6.03
CA ALA A 95 11.32 1.48 -5.89
C ALA A 95 10.48 2.49 -5.09
N GLY A 96 10.41 3.72 -5.58
CA GLY A 96 9.57 4.76 -4.96
C GLY A 96 8.09 4.62 -5.35
N PRO A 97 7.16 5.08 -4.49
CA PRO A 97 5.73 4.98 -4.75
C PRO A 97 5.29 5.87 -5.92
N THR A 98 4.26 5.42 -6.64
CA THR A 98 3.48 6.23 -7.58
C THR A 98 2.18 6.75 -6.95
N THR A 99 1.59 7.77 -7.56
CA THR A 99 0.34 8.39 -7.13
C THR A 99 -0.80 7.37 -7.20
N SER A 100 -1.40 7.04 -6.06
CA SER A 100 -2.40 5.98 -5.95
C SER A 100 -3.79 6.38 -6.44
N ALA A 101 -4.09 7.68 -6.47
CA ALA A 101 -5.36 8.21 -6.96
C ALA A 101 -5.71 7.75 -8.39
N ARG A 102 -4.73 7.37 -9.22
CA ARG A 102 -4.99 6.87 -10.59
C ARG A 102 -5.70 5.52 -10.63
N MET A 103 -5.49 4.67 -9.63
CA MET A 103 -6.10 3.33 -9.57
C MET A 103 -7.41 3.32 -8.75
N SER A 104 -7.78 4.45 -8.13
CA SER A 104 -8.94 4.55 -7.24
C SER A 104 -10.25 4.04 -7.82
N VAL A 105 -10.48 4.25 -9.12
CA VAL A 105 -11.72 3.83 -9.81
C VAL A 105 -11.87 2.31 -9.85
N VAL A 106 -10.77 1.57 -9.94
CA VAL A 106 -10.75 0.10 -10.10
C VAL A 106 -10.32 -0.65 -8.85
N GLU A 107 -9.84 0.08 -7.83
CA GLU A 107 -9.21 -0.52 -6.65
C GLU A 107 -10.17 -1.44 -5.87
N ASN A 108 -11.44 -1.04 -5.71
CA ASN A 108 -12.43 -1.87 -5.02
C ASN A 108 -12.58 -3.25 -5.67
N ASP A 109 -12.61 -3.30 -7.01
CA ASP A 109 -12.77 -4.54 -7.76
C ASP A 109 -11.51 -5.40 -7.68
N VAL A 110 -10.32 -4.78 -7.76
CA VAL A 110 -9.04 -5.48 -7.60
C VAL A 110 -8.93 -6.09 -6.21
N MET A 111 -9.21 -5.30 -5.17
CA MET A 111 -9.17 -5.76 -3.78
C MET A 111 -10.14 -6.90 -3.53
N LYS A 112 -11.38 -6.78 -4.02
CA LYS A 112 -12.41 -7.81 -3.85
C LYS A 112 -12.06 -9.10 -4.60
N ARG A 113 -11.56 -9.00 -5.83
CA ARG A 113 -11.26 -10.17 -6.67
C ARG A 113 -10.03 -10.94 -6.19
N HIS A 114 -9.03 -10.24 -5.66
CA HIS A 114 -7.74 -10.82 -5.28
C HIS A 114 -7.50 -10.86 -3.76
N ASP A 115 -8.53 -10.55 -2.97
CA ASP A 115 -8.53 -10.59 -1.51
C ASP A 115 -7.36 -9.76 -0.91
N VAL A 116 -7.16 -8.55 -1.44
CA VAL A 116 -6.12 -7.60 -1.00
C VAL A 116 -6.68 -6.69 0.08
N HIS A 117 -5.89 -6.45 1.14
CA HIS A 117 -6.29 -5.60 2.27
C HIS A 117 -5.31 -4.46 2.57
N ALA A 118 -4.12 -4.42 1.95
CA ALA A 118 -3.21 -3.29 2.09
C ALA A 118 -2.76 -2.78 0.73
N ILE A 119 -2.92 -1.47 0.55
CA ILE A 119 -2.42 -0.75 -0.61
C ILE A 119 -1.35 0.23 -0.14
N ILE A 120 -0.14 0.08 -0.66
CA ILE A 120 0.99 0.98 -0.39
C ILE A 120 1.13 1.97 -1.54
N GLY A 121 1.32 3.26 -1.26
CA GLY A 121 1.61 4.23 -2.33
C GLY A 121 1.83 5.65 -1.83
N LYS A 122 1.60 6.65 -2.70
CA LYS A 122 1.57 8.07 -2.30
C LYS A 122 0.30 8.80 -2.73
N ALA A 123 0.02 9.90 -2.01
CA ALA A 123 -1.06 10.86 -2.25
C ALA A 123 -2.50 10.38 -2.02
N GLY A 124 -2.69 9.19 -1.43
CA GLY A 124 -4.01 8.71 -1.03
C GLY A 124 -4.86 8.20 -2.20
N MET A 125 -6.04 7.73 -1.85
CA MET A 125 -7.04 7.19 -2.78
C MET A 125 -8.42 7.75 -2.47
N HIS A 126 -9.32 7.73 -3.45
CA HIS A 126 -10.70 8.19 -3.29
C HIS A 126 -11.68 7.06 -3.66
N GLY A 127 -12.85 7.03 -3.02
CA GLY A 127 -13.91 6.08 -3.36
C GLY A 127 -13.62 4.61 -3.02
N VAL A 128 -12.53 4.29 -2.32
CA VAL A 128 -12.22 2.93 -1.87
C VAL A 128 -12.98 2.61 -0.57
N ASP A 129 -13.69 1.50 -0.54
CA ASP A 129 -14.46 1.02 0.61
C ASP A 129 -13.56 0.25 1.59
N TRP A 130 -12.68 0.97 2.29
CA TRP A 130 -11.78 0.40 3.29
C TRP A 130 -12.51 -0.37 4.40
N HIS A 131 -13.71 0.09 4.78
CA HIS A 131 -14.51 -0.53 5.82
C HIS A 131 -15.12 -1.88 5.36
N GLY A 132 -15.80 -1.88 4.22
CA GLY A 132 -16.45 -3.07 3.68
C GLY A 132 -15.46 -4.14 3.22
N LEU A 133 -14.35 -3.73 2.60
CA LEU A 133 -13.29 -4.63 2.14
C LEU A 133 -12.30 -5.04 3.25
N GLY A 134 -12.38 -4.39 4.42
CA GLY A 134 -11.47 -4.64 5.53
C GLY A 134 -10.02 -4.36 5.15
N GLY A 135 -9.75 -3.19 4.61
CA GLY A 135 -8.42 -2.80 4.15
C GLY A 135 -7.94 -1.46 4.70
N CYS A 136 -6.72 -1.08 4.33
CA CYS A 136 -6.16 0.23 4.64
C CYS A 136 -5.20 0.71 3.56
N TYR A 137 -5.04 2.03 3.50
CA TYR A 137 -4.03 2.69 2.69
C TYR A 137 -2.80 3.04 3.51
N LEU A 138 -1.64 2.55 3.06
CA LEU A 138 -0.34 2.73 3.67
C LEU A 138 0.47 3.74 2.85
N ALA A 139 0.48 4.99 3.31
CA ALA A 139 1.26 6.05 2.68
C ALA A 139 2.75 5.81 2.92
N PHE A 140 3.50 5.58 1.84
CA PHE A 140 4.95 5.53 1.86
C PHE A 140 5.49 6.96 1.81
N VAL A 141 6.46 7.27 2.68
CA VAL A 141 7.03 8.62 2.77
C VAL A 141 7.74 8.98 1.45
N GLY A 142 7.19 9.94 0.71
CA GLY A 142 7.74 10.40 -0.57
C GLY A 142 9.15 10.96 -0.44
N GLY A 143 10.02 10.67 -1.42
CA GLY A 143 11.44 11.06 -1.41
C GLY A 143 12.39 10.00 -0.86
N ALA A 144 11.86 8.92 -0.27
CA ALA A 144 12.65 7.83 0.31
C ALA A 144 12.74 6.57 -0.58
N ALA A 145 12.83 6.73 -1.91
CA ALA A 145 12.93 5.60 -2.84
C ALA A 145 14.14 4.67 -2.54
N LEU A 146 15.20 5.23 -1.95
CA LEU A 146 16.35 4.47 -1.49
C LEU A 146 16.06 3.63 -0.24
N LEU A 147 15.24 4.13 0.70
CA LEU A 147 14.81 3.34 1.87
C LEU A 147 13.96 2.13 1.43
N ALA A 148 13.04 2.35 0.49
CA ALA A 148 12.28 1.25 -0.11
C ALA A 148 13.21 0.20 -0.72
N ARG A 149 14.23 0.63 -1.46
CA ARG A 149 15.22 -0.27 -2.07
C ARG A 149 16.06 -1.03 -1.04
N GLN A 150 16.45 -0.40 0.06
CA GLN A 150 17.22 -1.03 1.14
C GLN A 150 16.41 -2.09 1.89
N ALA A 151 15.08 -1.93 1.97
CA ALA A 151 14.19 -2.90 2.59
C ALA A 151 13.87 -4.11 1.69
N ILE A 152 14.12 -4.04 0.38
CA ILE A 152 13.96 -5.18 -0.54
C ILE A 152 15.12 -6.15 -0.35
N LYS A 153 14.80 -7.36 0.13
CA LYS A 153 15.78 -8.44 0.33
C LYS A 153 16.11 -9.17 -0.95
N ARG A 154 15.08 -9.48 -1.74
CA ARG A 154 15.25 -10.10 -3.05
C ARG A 154 14.04 -9.88 -3.94
N ILE A 155 14.30 -9.96 -5.23
CA ILE A 155 13.27 -10.07 -6.27
C ILE A 155 12.98 -11.57 -6.39
N VAL A 156 11.76 -11.97 -6.04
CA VAL A 156 11.32 -13.37 -6.14
C VAL A 156 11.09 -13.73 -7.61
N ASP A 157 10.37 -12.86 -8.32
CA ASP A 157 10.08 -13.00 -9.75
C ASP A 157 9.51 -11.67 -10.30
N VAL A 158 9.35 -11.58 -11.62
CA VAL A 158 8.63 -10.51 -12.30
C VAL A 158 7.64 -11.10 -13.30
N ALA A 159 6.35 -10.93 -13.01
CA ALA A 159 5.27 -11.35 -13.88
C ALA A 159 4.89 -10.23 -14.85
N TRP A 160 4.40 -10.61 -16.04
CA TRP A 160 3.90 -9.68 -17.06
C TRP A 160 4.93 -8.63 -17.49
N ILE A 161 6.17 -9.05 -17.69
CA ILE A 161 7.25 -8.18 -18.17
C ILE A 161 6.96 -7.54 -19.53
N ASP A 162 6.04 -8.12 -20.31
CA ASP A 162 5.53 -7.59 -21.56
C ASP A 162 4.79 -6.25 -21.41
N LEU A 163 4.28 -5.93 -20.21
CA LEU A 163 3.74 -4.59 -19.89
C LEU A 163 4.83 -3.51 -19.82
N GLY A 164 6.09 -3.91 -19.80
CA GLY A 164 7.24 -3.04 -19.58
C GLY A 164 7.65 -2.98 -18.12
N ILE A 165 8.94 -2.70 -17.89
CA ILE A 165 9.59 -2.69 -16.56
C ILE A 165 8.79 -1.92 -15.49
N PRO A 166 8.28 -0.70 -15.74
CA PRO A 166 7.58 0.06 -14.71
C PRO A 166 6.16 -0.45 -14.42
N GLU A 167 5.53 -1.17 -15.35
CA GLU A 167 4.14 -1.60 -15.27
C GLU A 167 4.00 -3.07 -14.86
N ALA A 168 5.06 -3.88 -15.01
CA ALA A 168 5.10 -5.29 -14.66
C ALA A 168 4.83 -5.54 -13.16
N ALA A 169 4.38 -6.75 -12.84
CA ALA A 169 4.10 -7.17 -11.47
C ALA A 169 5.37 -7.76 -10.83
N TRP A 170 6.09 -6.95 -10.08
CA TRP A 170 7.29 -7.37 -9.36
C TRP A 170 6.91 -8.01 -8.04
N ILE A 171 7.40 -9.23 -7.81
CA ILE A 171 7.18 -9.97 -6.56
C ILE A 171 8.42 -9.79 -5.70
N LEU A 172 8.26 -9.07 -4.59
CA LEU A 172 9.38 -8.61 -3.77
C LEU A 172 9.26 -9.22 -2.38
N GLU A 173 10.35 -9.79 -1.89
CA GLU A 173 10.51 -10.10 -0.47
C GLU A 173 11.16 -8.90 0.22
N VAL A 174 10.51 -8.42 1.27
CA VAL A 174 10.93 -7.22 2.01
C VAL A 174 11.08 -7.52 3.49
N GLU A 175 11.99 -6.80 4.15
CA GLU A 175 12.14 -6.82 5.60
C GLU A 175 12.08 -5.40 6.12
N ARG A 176 11.20 -5.15 7.11
CA ARG A 176 10.99 -3.82 7.71
C ARG A 176 10.79 -2.73 6.66
N PHE A 177 9.97 -3.02 5.65
CA PHE A 177 9.60 -2.08 4.60
C PHE A 177 8.77 -0.94 5.15
N GLY A 178 9.27 0.28 4.99
CA GLY A 178 8.65 1.49 5.52
C GLY A 178 9.68 2.60 5.79
N PRO A 179 9.35 3.56 6.67
CA PRO A 179 8.12 3.64 7.46
C PRO A 179 6.87 3.85 6.59
N LEU A 180 5.76 3.24 6.97
CA LEU A 180 4.45 3.38 6.33
C LEU A 180 3.50 4.06 7.30
N ILE A 181 2.83 5.12 6.86
CA ILE A 181 1.79 5.79 7.64
C ILE A 181 0.45 5.21 7.22
N VAL A 182 -0.33 4.69 8.16
CA VAL A 182 -1.74 4.36 7.91
C VAL A 182 -2.46 5.68 7.65
N ALA A 183 -2.74 5.99 6.39
CA ALA A 183 -3.30 7.28 6.01
C ALA A 183 -4.80 7.20 5.72
N GLN A 184 -5.32 6.02 5.38
CA GLN A 184 -6.75 5.73 5.36
C GLN A 184 -6.98 4.36 6.00
N ASP A 185 -7.98 4.24 6.86
CA ASP A 185 -8.24 3.02 7.62
C ASP A 185 -9.67 2.46 7.43
N ALA A 186 -9.89 1.25 7.94
CA ALA A 186 -11.18 0.56 7.87
C ALA A 186 -12.26 1.15 8.79
N HIS A 187 -11.97 2.23 9.53
CA HIS A 187 -12.87 2.89 10.50
C HIS A 187 -13.31 4.27 10.02
N GLY A 188 -12.98 4.62 8.78
CA GLY A 188 -13.32 5.90 8.16
C GLY A 188 -12.31 7.01 8.43
N GLY A 189 -11.19 6.71 9.09
CA GLY A 189 -10.06 7.63 9.24
C GLY A 189 -9.42 7.94 7.89
N ASP A 190 -9.16 9.23 7.64
CA ASP A 190 -8.55 9.70 6.39
C ASP A 190 -7.73 10.97 6.67
N LEU A 191 -6.40 10.81 6.71
CA LEU A 191 -5.48 11.91 7.00
C LEU A 191 -5.48 12.97 5.89
N TYR A 192 -5.76 12.60 4.65
CA TYR A 192 -5.79 13.54 3.53
C TYR A 192 -7.03 14.44 3.61
N ARG A 193 -8.19 13.84 3.87
CA ARG A 193 -9.45 14.57 4.10
C ARG A 193 -9.32 15.52 5.29
N ASP A 194 -8.77 15.05 6.40
CA ASP A 194 -8.60 15.84 7.62
C ASP A 194 -7.73 17.09 7.40
N VAL A 195 -6.66 16.99 6.62
CA VAL A 195 -5.79 18.14 6.28
C VAL A 195 -6.57 19.18 5.46
N VAL A 196 -7.32 18.74 4.44
CA VAL A 196 -8.12 19.64 3.59
C VAL A 196 -9.20 20.35 4.41
N GLU A 197 -9.87 19.64 5.31
CA GLU A 197 -10.91 20.23 6.17
C GLU A 197 -10.33 21.24 7.17
N ARG A 198 -9.18 20.95 7.78
CA ARG A 198 -8.50 21.88 8.69
C ARG A 198 -8.05 23.16 7.96
N ALA A 199 -7.53 23.03 6.74
CA ALA A 199 -7.14 24.19 5.93
C ALA A 199 -8.35 25.06 5.59
N ARG A 200 -9.50 24.46 5.23
CA ARG A 200 -10.76 25.19 4.96
C ARG A 200 -11.29 25.93 6.18
N LYS A 201 -11.16 25.36 7.38
CA LYS A 201 -11.59 25.99 8.64
C LYS A 201 -10.71 27.17 9.07
N ARG A 202 -9.42 27.17 8.70
CA ARG A 202 -8.48 28.28 9.01
C ARG A 202 -8.64 29.50 8.09
N ASN A 203 -9.27 29.32 6.94
CA ASN A 203 -9.49 30.38 5.95
C ASN A 203 -10.91 30.97 5.99
N LYS A 204 -11.69 30.63 7.02
CA LYS A 204 -12.99 31.23 7.35
C LYS A 204 -12.85 32.01 8.64
#